data_AF-A0A3A8QXF0-F1
#
_entry.id   AF-A0A3A8QXF0-F1
#
_cell.length_a   1.000
_cell.length_b   1.000
_cell.length_c   1.000
_cell.angle_alpha   90.00
_cell.angle_beta   90.00
_cell.angle_gamma   90.00
#
_symmetry.space_group_name_H-M   'P 1'
#
loop_
_entity.id
_entity.type
_entity.pdbx_description
1 polymer ?
#
loop_
_entity_poly.entity_id
_entity_poly.type
_entity_poly.pdbx_seq_one_letter_code
_entity_poly.pdbx_strand_id
1 'polypeptide(L)'
;MVTFPDGAKVVLSNEGGRPIHRGTVAVRGPCAPSREELMGLGLTEAQARALEFVLAWFGSPFDSVASEAPSGGELRWGAWPLSGPTLISALAHWKQREPDAFDARLGRLGLEATPEQPPEPASLRLPGFRSAAPVEGRNALALLAEDARLLAALARAGRERGAQLAQLETVVTHVLRPALASCTQDATADSAFASARALALLFHSELRFGRRGVTRLVTLARERPEPPGPGERLAEDLRATGRSREASEVWRILTSPELADPA
;
A
#
# COMPACT_ATOMS: atom_id res chain seq x y z
N MET A 1 3.03 17.51 17.77
CA MET A 1 2.59 18.23 16.54
C MET A 1 3.83 18.84 15.90
N VAL A 2 4.00 18.70 14.59
CA VAL A 2 5.10 19.31 13.84
C VAL A 2 4.53 20.43 12.95
N THR A 3 5.18 21.59 12.97
CA THR A 3 4.81 22.75 12.16
C THR A 3 5.93 23.04 11.17
N PHE A 4 5.57 23.27 9.91
CA PHE A 4 6.52 23.57 8.84
C PHE A 4 6.57 25.08 8.54
N PRO A 5 7.62 25.58 7.87
CA PRO A 5 7.78 27.00 7.56
C PRO A 5 6.64 27.62 6.74
N ASP A 6 5.94 26.81 5.95
CA ASP A 6 4.76 27.21 5.17
C ASP A 6 3.45 27.18 5.97
N GLY A 7 3.52 27.03 7.30
CA GLY A 7 2.37 27.01 8.20
C GLY A 7 1.63 25.68 8.26
N ALA A 8 1.99 24.69 7.43
CA ALA A 8 1.37 23.37 7.46
C ALA A 8 1.66 22.66 8.79
N LYS A 9 0.63 22.01 9.34
CA LYS A 9 0.71 21.27 10.62
C LYS A 9 0.43 19.80 10.40
N VAL A 10 1.24 18.96 11.02
CA VAL A 10 1.04 17.50 11.08
C VAL A 10 0.93 17.08 12.52
N VAL A 11 -0.18 16.41 12.85
CA VAL A 11 -0.37 15.81 14.17
C VAL A 11 0.21 14.41 14.13
N LEU A 12 1.21 14.18 14.98
CA LEU A 12 1.74 12.86 15.23
C LEU A 12 1.18 12.36 16.55
N SER A 13 0.69 11.12 16.54
CA SER A 13 0.36 10.38 17.75
C SER A 13 1.56 9.55 18.19
N ASN A 14 1.47 8.94 19.36
CA ASN A 14 2.46 7.99 19.85
C ASN A 14 1.80 6.63 20.04
N GLU A 15 2.39 5.59 19.47
CA GLU A 15 1.96 4.21 19.64
C GLU A 15 3.18 3.36 19.98
N GLY A 16 3.16 2.70 21.15
CA GLY A 16 4.28 1.87 21.60
C GLY A 16 5.61 2.63 21.76
N GLY A 17 5.58 3.94 22.05
CA GLY A 17 6.76 4.79 22.16
C GLY A 17 7.24 5.38 20.84
N ARG A 18 6.61 5.05 19.71
CA ARG A 18 7.01 5.54 18.37
C ARG A 18 6.03 6.56 17.81
N PRO A 19 6.53 7.60 17.11
CA PRO A 19 5.67 8.55 16.41
C PRO A 19 4.94 7.88 15.25
N ILE A 20 3.65 8.17 15.11
CA ILE A 20 2.83 7.73 13.97
C ILE A 20 1.93 8.86 13.47
N HIS A 21 1.53 8.78 12.21
CA HIS A 21 0.46 9.58 11.63
C HIS A 21 -0.65 8.68 11.10
N ARG A 22 -1.83 8.75 11.72
CA ARG A 22 -2.99 7.92 11.34
C ARG A 22 -3.58 8.25 9.97
N GLY A 23 -3.20 9.40 9.41
CA GLY A 23 -3.63 9.84 8.10
C GLY A 23 -4.94 10.63 8.13
N THR A 24 -5.11 11.46 7.12
CA THR A 24 -6.25 12.36 6.90
C THR A 24 -6.72 12.38 5.45
N VAL A 25 -5.92 11.87 4.50
CA VAL A 25 -6.24 11.86 3.07
C VAL A 25 -6.90 10.53 2.70
N ALA A 26 -8.23 10.56 2.61
CA ALA A 26 -9.04 9.40 2.28
C ALA A 26 -8.75 8.85 0.87
N VAL A 27 -9.03 7.56 0.68
CA VAL A 27 -8.86 6.87 -0.61
C VAL A 27 -10.08 7.04 -1.54
N ARG A 28 -11.12 7.73 -1.06
CA ARG A 28 -12.30 8.14 -1.84
C ARG A 28 -12.64 9.59 -1.54
N GLY A 29 -13.31 10.22 -2.51
CA GLY A 29 -13.76 11.60 -2.43
C GLY A 29 -13.13 12.47 -3.53
N PRO A 30 -13.45 13.78 -3.56
CA PRO A 30 -13.12 14.67 -4.67
C PRO A 30 -11.62 14.80 -4.97
N CYS A 31 -10.77 14.55 -3.97
CA CYS A 31 -9.32 14.68 -4.09
C CYS A 31 -8.59 13.31 -4.16
N ALA A 32 -9.34 12.21 -4.12
CA ALA A 32 -8.77 10.88 -4.22
C ALA A 32 -8.50 10.52 -5.69
N PRO A 33 -7.57 9.59 -5.98
CA PRO A 33 -7.37 9.10 -7.32
C PRO A 33 -8.65 8.57 -7.96
N SER A 34 -8.93 9.10 -9.16
CA SER A 34 -10.05 8.65 -9.97
C SER A 34 -9.80 7.24 -10.52
N ARG A 35 -10.88 6.58 -10.94
CA ARG A 35 -10.77 5.28 -11.60
C ARG A 35 -9.99 5.36 -12.91
N GLU A 36 -10.17 6.44 -13.67
CA GLU A 36 -9.42 6.68 -14.91
C GLU A 36 -7.91 6.72 -14.65
N GLU A 37 -7.48 7.36 -13.57
CA GLU A 37 -6.07 7.39 -13.19
C GLU A 37 -5.55 6.01 -12.75
N LEU A 38 -6.37 5.21 -12.06
CA LEU A 38 -6.02 3.82 -11.73
C LEU A 38 -5.88 2.96 -12.99
N MET A 39 -6.78 3.11 -13.96
CA MET A 39 -6.68 2.43 -15.25
C MET A 39 -5.46 2.90 -16.05
N GLY A 40 -5.09 4.17 -15.94
CA GLY A 40 -3.85 4.73 -16.50
C GLY A 40 -2.57 4.07 -15.97
N LEU A 41 -2.63 3.34 -14.85
CA LEU A 41 -1.53 2.51 -14.33
C LEU A 41 -1.49 1.09 -14.93
N GLY A 42 -2.34 0.82 -15.93
CA GLY A 42 -2.44 -0.47 -16.61
C GLY A 42 -3.38 -1.47 -15.94
N LEU A 43 -4.32 -1.00 -15.12
CA LEU A 43 -5.36 -1.84 -14.53
C LEU A 43 -6.58 -1.95 -15.46
N THR A 44 -7.22 -3.12 -15.50
CA THR A 44 -8.56 -3.26 -16.10
C THR A 44 -9.63 -2.61 -15.22
N GLU A 45 -10.83 -2.36 -15.76
CA GLU A 45 -11.95 -1.79 -14.98
C GLU A 45 -12.26 -2.64 -13.73
N ALA A 46 -12.29 -3.97 -13.86
CA ALA A 46 -12.54 -4.87 -12.74
C ALA A 46 -11.44 -4.80 -11.67
N GLN A 47 -10.17 -4.71 -12.09
CA GLN A 47 -9.03 -4.56 -11.18
C GLN A 47 -9.03 -3.20 -10.48
N ALA A 48 -9.29 -2.12 -11.21
CA ALA A 48 -9.37 -0.78 -10.66
C ALA A 48 -10.50 -0.68 -9.62
N ARG A 49 -11.69 -1.20 -9.94
CA ARG A 49 -12.85 -1.25 -9.02
C ARG A 49 -12.57 -2.08 -7.78
N ALA A 50 -11.93 -3.24 -7.93
CA ALA A 50 -11.52 -4.08 -6.81
C ALA A 50 -10.52 -3.37 -5.89
N LEU A 51 -9.49 -2.75 -6.46
CA LEU A 51 -8.46 -2.02 -5.72
C LEU A 51 -9.06 -0.82 -4.98
N GLU A 52 -9.88 -0.02 -5.67
CA GLU A 52 -10.59 1.13 -5.08
C GLU A 52 -11.43 0.70 -3.87
N PHE A 53 -12.20 -0.39 -4.00
CA PHE A 53 -12.99 -0.93 -2.90
C PHE A 53 -12.12 -1.38 -1.72
N VAL A 54 -11.05 -2.14 -2.00
CA VAL A 54 -10.17 -2.67 -0.95
C VAL A 54 -9.47 -1.55 -0.20
N LEU A 55 -8.94 -0.56 -0.89
CA LEU A 55 -8.28 0.57 -0.24
C LEU A 55 -9.27 1.44 0.54
N ALA A 56 -10.48 1.67 0.02
CA ALA A 56 -11.49 2.48 0.68
C ALA A 56 -11.98 1.88 2.01
N TRP A 57 -12.14 0.56 2.07
CA TRP A 57 -12.71 -0.11 3.24
C TRP A 57 -11.68 -0.70 4.19
N PHE A 58 -10.52 -1.09 3.68
CA PHE A 58 -9.54 -1.89 4.43
C PHE A 58 -8.13 -1.29 4.43
N GLY A 59 -7.85 -0.35 3.52
CA GLY A 59 -6.59 0.37 3.46
C GLY A 59 -6.45 1.45 4.53
N SER A 60 -5.34 2.15 4.45
CA SER A 60 -5.05 3.36 5.23
C SER A 60 -5.31 4.61 4.39
N PRO A 61 -5.31 5.82 4.99
CA PRO A 61 -5.17 7.06 4.23
C PRO A 61 -3.82 7.16 3.51
N PHE A 62 -3.74 7.91 2.41
CA PHE A 62 -2.51 8.08 1.61
C PHE A 62 -1.36 8.76 2.36
N ASP A 63 -1.68 9.61 3.33
CA ASP A 63 -0.69 10.28 4.19
C ASP A 63 -0.36 9.49 5.46
N SER A 64 -0.95 8.31 5.67
CA SER A 64 -0.66 7.52 6.86
C SER A 64 0.80 7.09 6.90
N VAL A 65 1.43 7.26 8.06
CA VAL A 65 2.79 6.80 8.35
C VAL A 65 2.78 6.08 9.68
N ALA A 66 3.29 4.86 9.72
CA ALA A 66 3.37 4.07 10.95
C ALA A 66 4.65 3.26 10.99
N SER A 67 5.02 2.79 12.18
CA SER A 67 6.14 1.85 12.38
C SER A 67 5.63 0.74 13.28
N GLU A 68 5.99 -0.52 13.02
CA GLU A 68 5.62 -1.61 13.93
C GLU A 68 6.32 -1.48 15.30
N ALA A 69 5.67 -2.01 16.34
CA ALA A 69 6.17 -2.03 17.70
C ALA A 69 7.38 -2.98 17.87
N PRO A 70 8.06 -2.96 19.03
CA PRO A 70 9.43 -2.47 19.21
C PRO A 70 10.56 -3.36 18.64
N SER A 71 10.28 -4.54 18.09
CA SER A 71 11.30 -5.49 17.62
C SER A 71 11.64 -5.31 16.14
N GLY A 72 12.19 -4.15 15.78
CA GLY A 72 12.71 -3.91 14.42
C GLY A 72 11.65 -3.60 13.36
N GLY A 73 10.54 -2.98 13.77
CA GLY A 73 9.45 -2.63 12.87
C GLY A 73 9.88 -1.73 11.70
N GLU A 74 9.51 -2.13 10.48
CA GLU A 74 9.76 -1.32 9.28
C GLU A 74 8.81 -0.12 9.24
N LEU A 75 9.34 1.03 8.78
CA LEU A 75 8.53 2.19 8.43
C LEU A 75 7.52 1.80 7.34
N ARG A 76 6.27 2.19 7.54
CA ARG A 76 5.15 2.00 6.62
C ARG A 76 4.58 3.33 6.20
N TRP A 77 4.26 3.46 4.92
CA TRP A 77 3.67 4.66 4.36
C TRP A 77 2.58 4.32 3.35
N GLY A 78 1.48 5.06 3.42
CA GLY A 78 0.49 5.10 2.34
C GLY A 78 -0.76 4.27 2.54
N ALA A 79 -1.63 4.33 1.53
CA ALA A 79 -2.94 3.69 1.55
C ALA A 79 -2.87 2.16 1.56
N TRP A 80 -1.83 1.64 0.92
CA TRP A 80 -1.28 0.32 1.20
C TRP A 80 -0.05 0.53 2.10
N PRO A 81 0.17 -0.27 3.16
CA PRO A 81 1.28 -0.05 4.10
C PRO A 81 2.63 -0.45 3.46
N LEU A 82 3.11 0.34 2.50
CA LEU A 82 4.36 0.11 1.79
C LEU A 82 5.52 0.22 2.76
N SER A 83 6.40 -0.78 2.76
CA SER A 83 7.59 -0.82 3.62
C SER A 83 8.83 -1.28 2.87
N GLY A 84 9.99 -1.04 3.47
CA GLY A 84 11.27 -1.51 2.93
C GLY A 84 11.47 -1.12 1.45
N PRO A 85 11.81 -2.08 0.56
CA PRO A 85 12.01 -1.81 -0.87
C PRO A 85 10.81 -1.19 -1.58
N THR A 86 9.58 -1.56 -1.20
CA THR A 86 8.38 -1.02 -1.86
C THR A 86 8.15 0.45 -1.51
N LEU A 87 8.41 0.85 -0.26
CA LEU A 87 8.38 2.26 0.14
C LEU A 87 9.43 3.07 -0.65
N ILE A 88 10.65 2.55 -0.75
CA ILE A 88 11.73 3.18 -1.52
C ILE A 88 11.34 3.36 -2.99
N SER A 89 10.74 2.32 -3.59
CA SER A 89 10.28 2.36 -4.97
C SER A 89 9.19 3.42 -5.17
N ALA A 90 8.24 3.56 -4.24
CA ALA A 90 7.21 4.60 -4.31
C ALA A 90 7.79 6.01 -4.21
N LEU A 91 8.78 6.23 -3.35
CA LEU A 91 9.48 7.52 -3.28
C LEU A 91 10.24 7.82 -4.58
N ALA A 92 10.86 6.80 -5.17
CA ALA A 92 11.60 6.94 -6.41
C ALA A 92 10.68 7.22 -7.62
N HIS A 93 9.55 6.52 -7.72
CA HIS A 93 8.52 6.81 -8.73
C HIS A 93 7.97 8.22 -8.58
N TRP A 94 7.74 8.69 -7.35
CA TRP A 94 7.29 10.07 -7.14
C TRP A 94 8.33 11.08 -7.60
N LYS A 95 9.60 10.91 -7.22
CA LYS A 95 10.69 11.80 -7.66
C LYS A 95 10.85 11.81 -9.18
N GLN A 96 10.69 10.66 -9.83
CA GLN A 96 10.76 10.55 -11.28
C GLN A 96 9.63 11.30 -11.99
N ARG A 97 8.41 11.24 -11.44
CA ARG A 97 7.21 11.89 -11.98
C ARG A 97 7.20 13.40 -11.75
N GLU A 98 7.48 13.81 -10.51
CA GLU A 98 7.35 15.19 -10.04
C GLU A 98 8.58 15.57 -9.19
N PRO A 99 9.76 15.74 -9.81
CA PRO A 99 11.01 16.00 -9.09
C PRO A 99 10.93 17.27 -8.22
N ASP A 100 10.35 18.35 -8.75
CA ASP A 100 10.22 19.62 -8.02
C ASP A 100 9.35 19.49 -6.76
N ALA A 101 8.25 18.74 -6.84
CA ALA A 101 7.35 18.51 -5.71
C ALA A 101 8.01 17.61 -4.66
N PHE A 102 8.71 16.56 -5.11
CA PHE A 102 9.50 15.69 -4.23
C PHE A 102 10.57 16.50 -3.49
N ASP A 103 11.36 17.30 -4.22
CA ASP A 103 12.46 18.08 -3.64
C ASP A 103 11.95 19.14 -2.68
N ALA A 104 10.83 19.80 -3.00
CA ALA A 104 10.20 20.77 -2.11
C ALA A 104 9.73 20.17 -0.77
N ARG A 105 9.36 18.88 -0.73
CA ARG A 105 8.83 18.21 0.46
C ARG A 105 9.86 17.41 1.23
N LEU A 106 10.67 16.62 0.53
CA LEU A 106 11.61 15.65 1.10
C LEU A 106 13.06 15.99 0.77
N GLY A 107 13.37 16.45 -0.45
CA GLY A 107 14.74 16.78 -0.85
C GLY A 107 15.39 17.88 -0.01
N ARG A 108 14.63 18.92 0.37
CA ARG A 108 15.09 19.98 1.31
C ARG A 108 15.44 19.47 2.72
N LEU A 109 14.98 18.27 3.07
CA LEU A 109 15.32 17.59 4.32
C LEU A 109 16.47 16.58 4.14
N GLY A 110 17.10 16.58 2.96
CA GLY A 110 18.20 15.71 2.60
C GLY A 110 17.78 14.37 2.00
N LEU A 111 16.49 14.08 1.82
CA LEU A 111 16.12 12.79 1.24
C LEU A 111 16.42 12.76 -0.26
N GLU A 112 17.17 11.75 -0.68
CA GLU A 112 17.44 11.47 -2.08
C GLU A 112 16.92 10.09 -2.44
N ALA A 113 15.86 10.05 -3.26
CA ALA A 113 15.46 8.82 -3.92
C ALA A 113 16.13 8.73 -5.30
N THR A 114 16.50 7.53 -5.72
CA THR A 114 17.00 7.25 -7.07
C THR A 114 16.13 6.15 -7.68
N PRO A 115 15.63 6.33 -8.91
CA PRO A 115 14.81 5.32 -9.59
C PRO A 115 15.60 4.03 -9.83
N GLU A 116 14.85 2.94 -10.00
CA GLU A 116 15.41 1.65 -10.43
C GLU A 116 16.06 1.80 -11.81
N GLN A 117 17.30 1.34 -11.93
CA GLN A 117 18.08 1.34 -13.17
C GLN A 117 18.72 -0.04 -13.32
N PRO A 118 18.10 -0.99 -14.04
CA PRO A 118 18.57 -2.36 -14.11
C PRO A 118 20.06 -2.44 -14.47
N PRO A 119 20.89 -3.14 -13.67
CA PRO A 119 20.51 -4.10 -12.61
C PRO A 119 20.32 -3.51 -11.20
N GLU A 120 20.47 -2.19 -11.01
CA GLU A 120 20.42 -1.53 -9.70
C GLU A 120 18.96 -1.25 -9.28
N PRO A 121 18.54 -1.71 -8.08
CA PRO A 121 17.20 -1.41 -7.55
C PRO A 121 17.08 0.06 -7.17
N ALA A 122 15.84 0.55 -7.03
CA ALA A 122 15.59 1.88 -6.48
C ALA A 122 16.28 2.03 -5.10
N SER A 123 16.89 3.20 -4.87
CA SER A 123 17.62 3.48 -3.64
C SER A 123 17.11 4.74 -2.95
N LEU A 124 17.27 4.78 -1.63
CA LEU A 124 16.99 5.93 -0.79
C LEU A 124 18.25 6.26 -0.01
N ARG A 125 18.66 7.53 -0.03
CA ARG A 125 19.83 8.04 0.66
C ARG A 125 19.47 9.23 1.53
N LEU A 126 20.11 9.30 2.68
CA LEU A 126 20.16 10.47 3.55
C LEU A 126 21.63 10.87 3.69
N PRO A 127 22.04 12.09 3.27
CA PRO A 127 23.38 12.57 3.49
C PRO A 127 23.62 12.67 5.00
N GLY A 128 24.73 12.08 5.44
CA GLY A 128 25.08 12.08 6.86
C GLY A 128 25.22 13.51 7.39
N PHE A 129 24.86 13.71 8.66
CA PHE A 129 25.05 15.01 9.30
C PHE A 129 26.52 15.18 9.71
N ARG A 130 27.13 16.33 9.38
CA ARG A 130 28.49 16.73 9.83
C ARG A 130 29.58 15.64 9.67
N SER A 131 29.85 15.25 8.43
CA SER A 131 30.91 14.29 8.06
C SER A 131 30.63 12.82 8.37
N ALA A 132 29.42 12.46 8.82
CA ALA A 132 29.00 11.06 8.84
C ALA A 132 28.81 10.52 7.41
N ALA A 133 29.10 9.23 7.22
CA ALA A 133 28.84 8.56 5.95
C ALA A 133 27.34 8.65 5.58
N PRO A 134 26.98 8.72 4.29
CA PRO A 134 25.60 8.67 3.86
C PRO A 134 24.95 7.36 4.32
N VAL A 135 23.68 7.46 4.70
CA VAL A 135 22.89 6.31 5.17
C VAL A 135 21.92 5.92 4.06
N GLU A 136 21.88 4.63 3.72
CA GLU A 136 21.14 4.14 2.55
C GLU A 136 20.08 3.08 2.89
N GLY A 137 19.08 2.95 2.02
CA GLY A 137 18.12 1.86 2.01
C GLY A 137 17.35 1.74 3.33
N ARG A 138 17.36 0.55 3.92
CA ARG A 138 16.64 0.26 5.18
C ARG A 138 17.13 1.10 6.36
N ASN A 139 18.41 1.42 6.40
CA ASN A 139 18.96 2.25 7.48
C ASN A 139 18.45 3.69 7.35
N ALA A 140 18.29 4.19 6.12
CA ALA A 140 17.67 5.50 5.90
C ALA A 140 16.21 5.49 6.38
N LEU A 141 15.44 4.44 6.07
CA LEU A 141 14.07 4.30 6.57
C LEU A 141 13.98 4.22 8.10
N ALA A 142 14.94 3.56 8.76
CA ALA A 142 14.99 3.52 10.22
C ALA A 142 15.20 4.93 10.81
N LEU A 143 16.07 5.74 10.22
CA LEU A 143 16.25 7.14 10.63
C LEU A 143 14.99 7.98 10.40
N LEU A 144 14.30 7.80 9.27
CA LEU A 144 13.00 8.45 9.04
C LEU A 144 11.97 8.09 10.12
N ALA A 145 11.98 6.85 10.60
CA ALA A 145 11.05 6.38 11.62
C ALA A 145 11.32 6.95 13.02
N GLU A 146 12.54 7.41 13.28
CA GLU A 146 12.97 7.98 14.56
C GLU A 146 12.85 9.50 14.62
N ASP A 147 13.02 10.19 13.48
CA ASP A 147 12.89 11.64 13.40
C ASP A 147 11.43 12.07 13.14
N ALA A 148 10.80 12.70 14.13
CA ALA A 148 9.44 13.19 14.05
C ALA A 148 9.21 14.20 12.91
N ARG A 149 10.21 15.03 12.57
CA ARG A 149 10.11 16.00 11.47
C ARG A 149 10.15 15.31 10.12
N LEU A 150 11.03 14.32 9.94
CA LEU A 150 11.07 13.51 8.71
C LEU A 150 9.80 12.69 8.54
N LEU A 151 9.30 12.07 9.62
CA LEU A 151 8.05 11.32 9.61
C LEU A 151 6.86 12.23 9.25
N ALA A 152 6.79 13.43 9.85
CA ALA A 152 5.77 14.41 9.49
C ALA A 152 5.90 14.87 8.03
N ALA A 153 7.11 14.98 7.49
CA ALA A 153 7.32 15.35 6.09
C ALA A 153 6.85 14.24 5.14
N LEU A 154 7.09 12.98 5.49
CA LEU A 154 6.57 11.83 4.74
C LEU A 154 5.04 11.77 4.77
N ALA A 155 4.42 12.09 5.91
CA ALA A 155 2.97 12.24 5.97
C ALA A 155 2.49 13.36 5.02
N ARG A 156 3.13 14.53 5.03
CA ARG A 156 2.79 15.62 4.09
C ARG A 156 2.95 15.20 2.63
N ALA A 157 4.01 14.46 2.31
CA ALA A 157 4.24 13.95 0.97
C ALA A 157 3.06 13.12 0.47
N GLY A 158 2.45 12.28 1.32
CA GLY A 158 1.26 11.49 0.95
C GLY A 158 0.01 12.31 0.61
N ARG A 159 0.05 13.63 0.79
CA ARG A 159 -1.03 14.55 0.38
C ARG A 159 -0.86 15.06 -1.05
N GLU A 160 0.33 14.92 -1.62
CA GLU A 160 0.63 15.34 -2.99
C GLU A 160 0.06 14.33 -3.99
N ARG A 161 -0.52 14.85 -5.08
CA ARG A 161 -1.16 14.02 -6.12
C ARG A 161 -0.16 13.02 -6.73
N GLY A 162 1.03 13.48 -7.10
CA GLY A 162 2.08 12.63 -7.65
C GLY A 162 2.53 11.54 -6.68
N ALA A 163 2.58 11.83 -5.39
CA ALA A 163 2.94 10.84 -4.37
C ALA A 163 1.86 9.75 -4.24
N GLN A 164 0.57 10.13 -4.25
CA GLN A 164 -0.54 9.17 -4.22
C GLN A 164 -0.49 8.24 -5.43
N LEU A 165 -0.29 8.80 -6.63
CA LEU A 165 -0.16 8.01 -7.85
C LEU A 165 1.08 7.11 -7.83
N ALA A 166 2.21 7.58 -7.31
CA ALA A 166 3.42 6.79 -7.17
C ALA A 166 3.25 5.62 -6.18
N GLN A 167 2.56 5.84 -5.05
CA GLN A 167 2.18 4.76 -4.14
C GLN A 167 1.33 3.70 -4.86
N LEU A 168 0.30 4.12 -5.61
CA LEU A 168 -0.55 3.22 -6.37
C LEU A 168 0.22 2.46 -7.45
N GLU A 169 1.09 3.14 -8.19
CA GLU A 169 1.93 2.53 -9.22
C GLU A 169 2.85 1.44 -8.64
N THR A 170 3.43 1.70 -7.47
CA THR A 170 4.21 0.71 -6.74
C THR A 170 3.36 -0.47 -6.27
N VAL A 171 2.15 -0.23 -5.75
CA VAL A 171 1.22 -1.30 -5.37
C VAL A 171 0.88 -2.17 -6.58
N VAL A 172 0.51 -1.55 -7.70
CA VAL A 172 0.20 -2.28 -8.95
C VAL A 172 1.40 -3.12 -9.38
N THR A 173 2.59 -2.52 -9.43
CA THR A 173 3.78 -3.15 -10.01
C THR A 173 4.35 -4.26 -9.14
N HIS A 174 4.51 -4.02 -7.84
CA HIS A 174 5.25 -4.93 -6.95
C HIS A 174 4.35 -5.82 -6.07
N VAL A 175 3.05 -5.52 -6.00
CA VAL A 175 2.10 -6.27 -5.17
C VAL A 175 1.04 -6.96 -6.03
N LEU A 176 0.26 -6.20 -6.80
CA LEU A 176 -0.89 -6.76 -7.51
C LEU A 176 -0.48 -7.61 -8.71
N ARG A 177 0.44 -7.14 -9.57
CA ARG A 177 0.90 -7.92 -10.73
C ARG A 177 1.47 -9.28 -10.32
N PRO A 178 2.34 -9.40 -9.29
CA PRO A 178 2.76 -10.70 -8.78
C PRO A 178 1.62 -11.57 -8.25
N ALA A 179 0.64 -10.99 -7.54
CA ALA A 179 -0.51 -11.73 -7.02
C ALA A 179 -1.46 -12.22 -8.13
N LEU A 180 -1.57 -11.47 -9.24
CA LEU A 180 -2.32 -11.89 -10.42
C LEU A 180 -1.57 -12.97 -11.20
N ALA A 181 -0.26 -12.82 -11.37
CA ALA A 181 0.57 -13.80 -12.08
C ALA A 181 0.58 -15.18 -11.39
N SER A 182 0.47 -15.24 -10.06
CA SER A 182 0.33 -16.52 -9.34
C SER A 182 -1.02 -17.21 -9.59
N CYS A 183 -2.02 -16.47 -10.07
CA CYS A 183 -3.31 -17.04 -10.48
C CYS A 183 -3.22 -17.63 -11.89
N THR A 184 -2.51 -17.00 -12.81
CA THR A 184 -2.45 -17.41 -14.23
C THR A 184 -1.47 -18.55 -14.52
N GLN A 185 -0.57 -18.88 -13.59
CA GLN A 185 0.43 -19.95 -13.77
C GLN A 185 -0.20 -21.36 -13.87
N ASP A 186 -1.46 -21.53 -13.51
CA ASP A 186 -2.18 -22.79 -13.59
C ASP A 186 -3.51 -22.59 -14.36
N ALA A 187 -3.60 -23.16 -15.57
CA ALA A 187 -4.62 -22.88 -16.61
C ALA A 187 -6.11 -23.00 -16.21
N THR A 188 -6.44 -23.50 -15.01
CA THR A 188 -7.81 -23.56 -14.47
C THR A 188 -8.20 -22.34 -13.62
N ALA A 189 -7.22 -21.56 -13.16
CA ALA A 189 -7.43 -20.40 -12.29
C ALA A 189 -7.68 -19.07 -13.05
N ASP A 190 -7.46 -19.05 -14.37
CA ASP A 190 -7.75 -17.89 -15.23
C ASP A 190 -9.21 -17.43 -15.16
N SER A 191 -10.15 -18.32 -14.83
CA SER A 191 -11.58 -17.97 -14.67
C SER A 191 -11.98 -17.56 -13.25
N ALA A 192 -11.23 -17.98 -12.23
CA ALA A 192 -11.64 -17.82 -10.82
C ALA A 192 -11.56 -16.37 -10.33
N PHE A 193 -10.66 -15.57 -10.91
CA PHE A 193 -10.41 -14.18 -10.53
C PHE A 193 -10.73 -13.19 -11.66
N ALA A 194 -11.82 -13.42 -12.38
CA ALA A 194 -12.25 -12.55 -13.47
C ALA A 194 -13.14 -11.37 -13.03
N SER A 195 -13.94 -11.55 -11.96
CA SER A 195 -14.87 -10.52 -11.47
C SER A 195 -14.22 -9.55 -10.49
N ALA A 196 -14.76 -8.33 -10.39
CA ALA A 196 -14.29 -7.34 -9.42
C ALA A 196 -14.36 -7.87 -7.97
N ARG A 197 -15.36 -8.69 -7.66
CA ARG A 197 -15.51 -9.32 -6.33
C ARG A 197 -14.39 -10.33 -6.04
N ALA A 198 -14.08 -11.21 -6.99
CA ALA A 198 -13.01 -12.18 -6.81
C ALA A 198 -11.64 -11.49 -6.70
N LEU A 199 -11.39 -10.47 -7.53
CA LEU A 199 -10.19 -9.64 -7.45
C LEU A 199 -10.08 -8.91 -6.10
N ALA A 200 -11.19 -8.41 -5.56
CA ALA A 200 -11.19 -7.76 -4.25
C ALA A 200 -10.82 -8.74 -3.11
N LEU A 201 -11.26 -10.00 -3.18
CA LEU A 201 -10.84 -11.04 -2.23
C LEU A 201 -9.33 -11.31 -2.32
N LEU A 202 -8.79 -11.38 -3.54
CA LEU A 202 -7.37 -11.58 -3.79
C LEU A 202 -6.54 -10.43 -3.21
N PHE A 203 -6.92 -9.18 -3.52
CA PHE A 203 -6.21 -7.99 -3.05
C PHE A 203 -6.35 -7.82 -1.53
N HIS A 204 -7.52 -8.10 -0.94
CA HIS A 204 -7.69 -8.12 0.51
C HIS A 204 -6.81 -9.16 1.19
N SER A 205 -6.72 -10.37 0.61
CA SER A 205 -5.86 -11.44 1.13
C SER A 205 -4.39 -11.05 1.12
N GLU A 206 -3.93 -10.38 0.06
CA GLU A 206 -2.58 -9.82 -0.01
C GLU A 206 -2.38 -8.69 1.01
N LEU A 207 -3.35 -7.77 1.14
CA LEU A 207 -3.26 -6.66 2.09
C LEU A 207 -3.15 -7.12 3.54
N ARG A 208 -3.90 -8.16 3.93
CA ARG A 208 -3.99 -8.61 5.33
C ARG A 208 -3.00 -9.70 5.69
N PHE A 209 -2.68 -10.59 4.76
CA PHE A 209 -1.89 -11.78 5.05
C PHE A 209 -0.67 -11.96 4.12
N GLY A 210 -0.45 -11.01 3.20
CA GLY A 210 0.59 -11.07 2.18
C GLY A 210 0.44 -12.27 1.26
N ARG A 211 1.55 -12.63 0.60
CA ARG A 211 1.59 -13.72 -0.38
C ARG A 211 1.07 -15.05 0.12
N ARG A 212 1.24 -15.35 1.41
CA ARG A 212 0.70 -16.59 2.02
C ARG A 212 -0.82 -16.61 2.00
N GLY A 213 -1.47 -15.47 2.21
CA GLY A 213 -2.92 -15.33 2.08
C GLY A 213 -3.40 -15.55 0.65
N VAL A 214 -2.71 -14.94 -0.32
CA VAL A 214 -2.99 -15.14 -1.74
C VAL A 214 -2.87 -16.61 -2.12
N THR A 215 -1.77 -17.27 -1.76
CA THR A 215 -1.59 -18.70 -2.02
C THR A 215 -2.71 -19.52 -1.41
N ARG A 216 -3.09 -19.26 -0.16
CA ARG A 216 -4.20 -19.96 0.49
C ARG A 216 -5.53 -19.79 -0.25
N LEU A 217 -5.88 -18.55 -0.61
CA LEU A 217 -7.13 -18.28 -1.33
C LEU A 217 -7.14 -18.96 -2.71
N VAL A 218 -6.02 -18.89 -3.44
CA VAL A 218 -5.86 -19.55 -4.75
C VAL A 218 -5.99 -21.07 -4.60
N THR A 219 -5.40 -21.67 -3.56
CA THR A 219 -5.58 -23.10 -3.26
C THR A 219 -7.05 -23.44 -2.99
N LEU A 220 -7.73 -22.67 -2.15
CA LEU A 220 -9.16 -22.88 -1.87
C LEU A 220 -10.01 -22.83 -3.15
N ALA A 221 -9.72 -21.87 -4.04
CA ALA A 221 -10.42 -21.73 -5.32
C ALA A 221 -10.22 -22.95 -6.25
N ARG A 222 -9.08 -23.65 -6.13
CA ARG A 222 -8.79 -24.86 -6.91
C ARG A 222 -9.45 -26.11 -6.37
N GLU A 223 -9.50 -26.27 -5.04
CA GLU A 223 -9.88 -27.54 -4.41
C GLU A 223 -11.34 -27.92 -4.64
N ARG A 224 -12.27 -26.94 -4.69
CA ARG A 224 -13.72 -27.18 -4.94
C ARG A 224 -14.40 -25.95 -5.54
N PRO A 225 -14.95 -26.00 -6.76
CA PRO A 225 -15.74 -24.90 -7.32
C PRO A 225 -17.18 -24.83 -6.78
N GLU A 226 -17.65 -25.91 -6.13
CA GLU A 226 -18.99 -25.97 -5.54
C GLU A 226 -19.10 -25.19 -4.22
N PRO A 227 -20.31 -24.70 -3.88
CA PRO A 227 -20.53 -23.96 -2.64
C PRO A 227 -20.21 -24.81 -1.38
N PRO A 228 -19.67 -24.19 -0.32
CA PRO A 228 -19.30 -22.77 -0.21
C PRO A 228 -18.09 -22.39 -1.08
N GLY A 229 -18.18 -21.22 -1.72
CA GLY A 229 -17.11 -20.69 -2.56
C GLY A 229 -15.82 -20.41 -1.78
N PRO A 230 -14.71 -20.10 -2.47
CA PRO A 230 -13.40 -19.92 -1.82
C PRO A 230 -13.38 -18.77 -0.81
N GLY A 231 -14.16 -17.71 -1.04
CA GLY A 231 -14.26 -16.59 -0.10
C GLY A 231 -15.05 -16.94 1.16
N GLU A 232 -16.16 -17.67 1.04
CA GLU A 232 -16.94 -18.15 2.18
C GLU A 232 -16.10 -19.08 3.06
N ARG A 233 -15.40 -20.04 2.45
CA ARG A 233 -14.48 -20.94 3.15
C ARG A 233 -13.36 -20.19 3.86
N LEU A 234 -12.75 -19.20 3.20
CA LEU A 234 -11.75 -18.35 3.84
C LEU A 234 -12.33 -17.61 5.06
N ALA A 235 -13.56 -17.08 4.96
CA ALA A 235 -14.19 -16.38 6.08
C ALA A 235 -14.53 -17.32 7.26
N GLU A 236 -14.99 -18.53 6.97
CA GLU A 236 -15.26 -19.57 7.97
C GLU A 236 -13.97 -20.00 8.69
N ASP A 237 -12.89 -20.24 7.94
CA ASP A 237 -11.58 -20.57 8.48
C ASP A 237 -11.01 -19.46 9.37
N LEU A 238 -11.14 -18.19 8.95
CA LEU A 238 -10.71 -17.05 9.75
C LEU A 238 -11.51 -16.98 11.05
N ARG A 239 -12.82 -17.20 11.00
CA ARG A 239 -13.67 -17.23 12.20
C ARG A 239 -13.27 -18.38 13.14
N ALA A 240 -13.04 -19.59 12.60
CA ALA A 240 -12.62 -20.76 13.36
C ALA A 240 -11.26 -20.57 14.06
N THR A 241 -10.37 -19.76 13.48
CA THR A 241 -9.06 -19.42 14.04
C THR A 241 -9.06 -18.16 14.93
N GLY A 242 -10.24 -17.64 15.29
CA GLY A 242 -10.40 -16.48 16.17
C GLY A 242 -10.20 -15.11 15.50
N ARG A 243 -10.09 -15.06 14.17
CA ARG A 243 -9.89 -13.84 13.36
C ARG A 243 -11.21 -13.25 12.89
N SER A 244 -12.10 -12.96 13.84
CA SER A 244 -13.48 -12.53 13.58
C SER A 244 -13.57 -11.21 12.80
N ARG A 245 -12.60 -10.30 12.98
CA ARG A 245 -12.55 -9.04 12.24
C ARG A 245 -12.31 -9.32 10.75
N GLU A 246 -11.27 -10.05 10.42
CA GLU A 246 -10.91 -10.35 9.03
C GLU A 246 -11.97 -11.22 8.35
N ALA A 247 -12.60 -12.14 9.08
CA ALA A 247 -13.77 -12.87 8.58
C ALA A 247 -14.92 -11.92 8.19
N SER A 248 -15.18 -10.90 9.01
CA SER A 248 -16.22 -9.89 8.73
C SER A 248 -15.84 -9.00 7.54
N GLU A 249 -14.56 -8.66 7.38
CA GLU A 249 -14.05 -7.94 6.20
C GLU A 249 -14.26 -8.76 4.91
N VAL A 250 -13.99 -10.08 4.95
CA VAL A 250 -14.27 -10.98 3.82
C VAL A 250 -15.77 -11.03 3.50
N TRP A 251 -16.64 -11.17 4.50
CA TRP A 251 -18.09 -11.14 4.30
C TRP A 251 -18.58 -9.82 3.68
N ARG A 252 -17.95 -8.70 4.04
CA ARG A 252 -18.24 -7.40 3.43
C ARG A 252 -17.93 -7.42 1.93
N ILE A 253 -16.80 -8.01 1.53
CA ILE A 253 -16.44 -8.13 0.10
C ILE A 253 -17.47 -8.99 -0.64
N LEU A 254 -17.82 -10.14 -0.07
CA LEU A 254 -18.74 -11.09 -0.68
C LEU A 254 -20.14 -10.50 -0.92
N THR A 255 -20.62 -9.72 0.04
CA THR A 255 -21.99 -9.17 0.03
C THR A 255 -22.10 -7.77 -0.56
N SER A 256 -20.98 -7.13 -0.91
CA SER A 256 -21.01 -5.75 -1.38
C SER A 256 -21.64 -5.62 -2.79
N PRO A 257 -22.65 -4.75 -2.97
CA PRO A 257 -23.18 -4.41 -4.29
C PRO A 257 -22.20 -3.56 -5.10
N GLU A 258 -21.25 -2.87 -4.45
CA GLU A 258 -20.21 -2.08 -5.12
C GLU A 258 -19.28 -2.95 -5.97
N LEU A 259 -19.31 -4.27 -5.83
CA LEU A 259 -18.50 -5.24 -6.58
C LEU A 259 -19.33 -6.16 -7.48
N ALA A 260 -20.64 -5.91 -7.60
CA ALA A 260 -21.49 -6.65 -8.54
C ALA A 260 -21.08 -6.34 -9.98
N ASP A 261 -21.01 -7.35 -10.83
CA ASP A 261 -20.73 -7.16 -12.26
C ASP A 261 -21.81 -6.26 -12.87
N PRO A 262 -21.44 -5.32 -13.76
CA PRO A 262 -22.41 -4.48 -14.43
C PRO A 262 -23.36 -5.35 -15.26
N ALA A 263 -24.66 -5.09 -15.11
CA ALA A 263 -25.72 -5.78 -15.84
C ALA A 263 -25.74 -5.37 -17.33
#